data_AF-A0A1Q7I2Y0-F1
#
_entry.id   AF-A0A1Q7I2Y0-F1
#
_cell.length_a   1.000
_cell.length_b   1.000
_cell.length_c   1.000
_cell.angle_alpha   90.00
_cell.angle_beta   90.00
_cell.angle_gamma   90.00
#
_symmetry.space_group_name_H-M   'P 1'
#
loop_
_entity.id
_entity.type
_entity.pdbx_description
1 polymer ?
#
loop_
_entity_poly.entity_id
_entity_poly.type
_entity_poly.pdbx_seq_one_letter_code
_entity_poly.pdbx_strand_id
1 'polypeptide(L)' 'MNANLEEYKIPTVKDVPDIVVEFLPDLDRRANNLGGIGLGEPPIIPTAAAIANAIANACGARVRAVPITPSRVLEALRR' A
#
# COMPACT_ATOMS: atom_id res chain seq x y z
N MET A 1 -7.32 -11.61 -20.33
CA MET A 1 -6.34 -12.33 -19.48
C MET A 1 -4.96 -11.74 -19.78
N ASN A 2 -4.11 -11.58 -18.78
CA ASN A 2 -2.81 -10.90 -18.87
C ASN A 2 -1.71 -11.71 -18.16
N ALA A 3 -1.54 -12.99 -18.52
CA ALA A 3 -0.61 -13.92 -17.85
C ALA A 3 0.86 -13.74 -18.27
N ASN A 4 1.31 -12.49 -18.42
CA ASN A 4 2.67 -12.11 -18.77
C ASN A 4 3.04 -10.82 -18.02
N LEU A 5 4.34 -10.56 -17.87
CA LEU A 5 4.84 -9.40 -17.12
C LEU A 5 4.76 -8.08 -17.91
N GLU A 6 4.43 -8.14 -19.21
CA GLU A 6 4.22 -6.94 -20.02
C GLU A 6 2.85 -6.31 -19.71
N GLU A 7 1.81 -7.13 -19.59
CA GLU A 7 0.42 -6.72 -19.38
C GLU A 7 0.00 -6.76 -17.90
N TYR A 8 0.58 -7.65 -17.07
CA TYR A 8 0.40 -7.63 -15.62
C TYR A 8 1.37 -6.63 -14.99
N LYS A 9 0.93 -5.39 -14.84
CA LYS A 9 1.77 -4.30 -14.36
C LYS A 9 2.19 -4.52 -12.90
N ILE A 10 3.49 -4.55 -12.69
CA ILE A 10 4.15 -4.42 -11.39
C ILE A 10 4.91 -3.09 -11.35
N PRO A 11 5.07 -2.46 -10.17
CA PRO A 11 5.87 -1.25 -10.04
C PRO A 11 7.31 -1.46 -10.53
N THR A 12 7.83 -0.50 -11.29
CA THR A 12 9.23 -0.40 -11.66
C THR A 12 9.99 0.48 -10.66
N VAL A 13 11.31 0.58 -10.79
CA VAL A 13 12.14 1.46 -9.95
C VAL A 13 11.73 2.94 -10.02
N LYS A 14 11.06 3.37 -11.10
CA LYS A 14 10.59 4.76 -11.25
C LYS A 14 9.25 5.03 -10.56
N ASP A 15 8.50 3.98 -10.21
CA ASP A 15 7.18 4.09 -9.60
C ASP A 15 7.24 4.11 -8.06
N VAL A 16 8.35 3.62 -7.49
CA VAL A 16 8.51 3.49 -6.04
C VAL A 16 9.01 4.82 -5.45
N PRO A 17 8.27 5.43 -4.50
CA PRO A 17 8.72 6.64 -3.82
C PRO A 17 9.79 6.32 -2.77
N ASP A 18 10.37 7.35 -2.16
CA ASP A 18 11.23 7.17 -0.99
C ASP A 18 10.45 6.48 0.14
N ILE A 19 10.98 5.36 0.64
CA ILE A 19 10.40 4.58 1.74
C ILE A 19 11.23 4.85 2.99
N VAL A 20 10.63 5.58 3.94
CA VAL A 20 11.20 5.76 5.28
C VAL A 20 10.68 4.65 6.19
N VAL A 21 11.60 3.95 6.84
CA VAL A 21 11.28 2.83 7.74
C VAL A 21 11.72 3.19 9.15
N GLU A 22 10.77 3.14 10.08
CA GLU A 22 11.02 3.32 11.50
C GLU A 22 10.68 2.03 12.24
N PHE A 23 11.64 1.52 13.01
CA PHE A 23 11.43 0.38 13.89
C PHE A 23 11.08 0.86 15.29
N LEU A 24 10.06 0.27 15.88
CA LEU A 24 9.79 0.47 17.30
C LEU A 24 10.88 -0.24 18.12
N PRO A 25 11.40 0.39 19.18
CA PRO A 25 12.53 -0.15 19.95
C PRO A 25 12.13 -1.31 20.88
N ASP A 26 10.83 -1.54 21.07
CA ASP A 26 10.32 -2.45 22.09
C ASP A 26 10.37 -3.91 21.66
N LEU A 27 10.83 -4.77 22.57
CA LEU A 27 10.76 -6.22 22.43
C LEU A 27 9.43 -6.74 22.97
N ASP A 28 8.73 -7.56 22.18
CA ASP A 28 7.51 -8.23 22.62
C ASP A 28 7.82 -9.55 23.33
N ARG A 29 8.19 -9.47 24.60
CA ARG A 29 8.45 -10.64 25.45
C ARG A 29 7.22 -11.52 25.69
N ARG A 30 6.01 -11.07 25.33
CA ARG A 30 4.80 -11.90 25.37
C ARG A 30 4.65 -12.76 24.13
N ALA A 31 5.19 -12.33 22.99
CA ALA A 31 5.10 -13.06 21.73
C ALA A 31 5.98 -14.33 21.73
N ASN A 32 7.22 -14.24 22.21
CA ASN A 32 8.14 -15.38 22.35
C ASN A 32 9.36 -15.03 23.24
N ASN A 33 10.20 -16.03 23.52
CA ASN A 33 11.39 -15.90 24.36
C ASN A 33 12.49 -14.97 23.80
N LEU A 34 12.45 -14.65 22.51
CA LEU A 34 13.42 -13.75 21.87
C LEU A 34 12.92 -12.31 21.78
N GLY A 35 11.61 -12.07 21.99
CA GLY A 35 11.00 -10.75 21.92
C GLY A 35 10.83 -10.17 20.51
N GLY A 36 11.27 -10.88 19.48
CA GLY A 36 11.10 -10.48 18.08
C GLY A 36 9.70 -10.82 17.56
N ILE A 37 9.21 -10.05 16.58
CA ILE A 37 7.93 -10.30 15.92
C ILE A 37 8.13 -10.44 14.40
N GLY A 38 7.19 -11.10 13.73
CA GLY A 38 7.21 -11.22 12.27
C GLY A 38 6.97 -9.87 11.59
N LEU A 39 7.80 -9.54 10.61
CA LEU A 39 7.72 -8.28 9.84
C LEU A 39 7.67 -8.47 8.31
N GLY A 40 7.61 -9.72 7.82
CA GLY A 40 7.57 -9.98 6.37
C GLY A 40 6.26 -9.54 5.69
N GLU A 41 5.14 -9.68 6.38
CA GLU A 41 3.79 -9.37 5.86
C GLU A 41 3.17 -8.08 6.42
N PRO A 42 3.32 -7.74 7.72
CA PRO A 42 2.63 -6.57 8.29
C PRO A 42 2.84 -5.24 7.53
N PRO A 43 4.04 -4.92 7.00
CA PRO A 43 4.25 -3.67 6.28
C PRO A 43 3.41 -3.51 5.00
N ILE A 44 2.96 -4.60 4.35
CA ILE A 44 2.14 -4.48 3.12
C ILE A 44 0.63 -4.30 3.42
N ILE A 45 0.17 -4.73 4.60
CA ILE A 45 -1.25 -4.70 4.99
C ILE A 45 -1.86 -3.29 4.90
N PRO A 46 -1.26 -2.23 5.48
CA PRO A 46 -1.88 -0.90 5.48
C PRO A 46 -1.69 -0.12 4.18
N THR A 47 -0.75 -0.53 3.31
CA THR A 47 -0.24 0.29 2.20
C THR A 47 -1.32 0.73 1.22
N ALA A 48 -2.16 -0.20 0.75
CA ALA A 48 -3.22 0.15 -0.21
C ALA A 48 -4.26 1.11 0.37
N ALA A 49 -4.61 0.93 1.65
CA ALA A 49 -5.56 1.80 2.34
C ALA A 49 -4.98 3.19 2.63
N ALA A 50 -3.70 3.27 3.01
CA ALA A 50 -2.99 4.53 3.20
C ALA A 50 -2.97 5.36 1.90
N ILE A 51 -2.64 4.72 0.77
CA ILE A 51 -2.67 5.36 -0.56
C ILE A 51 -4.09 5.80 -0.93
N ALA A 52 -5.11 4.97 -0.70
CA ALA A 52 -6.51 5.33 -0.97
C ALA A 52 -6.96 6.58 -0.17
N ASN A 53 -6.56 6.66 1.10
CA ASN A 53 -6.86 7.81 1.94
C ASN A 53 -6.09 9.06 1.48
N ALA A 54 -4.83 8.91 1.05
CA ALA A 54 -4.04 10.01 0.51
C ALA A 54 -4.66 10.59 -0.78
N ILE A 55 -5.16 9.73 -1.68
CA ILE A 55 -5.89 10.17 -2.89
C ILE A 55 -7.16 10.95 -2.51
N ALA A 56 -7.96 10.42 -1.58
CA ALA A 56 -9.16 11.12 -1.10
C ALA A 56 -8.83 12.47 -0.45
N ASN A 57 -7.73 12.55 0.30
CA ASN A 57 -7.26 13.79 0.91
C ASN A 57 -6.75 14.80 -0.15
N ALA A 58 -6.07 14.32 -1.19
CA ALA A 58 -5.45 15.18 -2.20
C ALA A 58 -6.46 15.80 -3.18
N CYS A 59 -7.49 15.06 -3.58
CA CYS A 59 -8.42 15.53 -4.61
C CYS A 59 -9.90 15.27 -4.32
N GLY A 60 -10.26 14.74 -3.15
CA GLY A 60 -11.65 14.41 -2.79
C GLY A 60 -12.17 13.09 -3.37
N ALA A 61 -11.42 12.42 -4.27
CA ALA A 61 -11.85 11.17 -4.89
C ALA A 61 -11.84 10.00 -3.91
N ARG A 62 -13.00 9.47 -3.53
CA ARG A 62 -13.10 8.30 -2.63
C ARG A 62 -13.30 6.98 -3.38
N VAL A 63 -12.19 6.36 -3.78
CA VAL A 63 -12.19 5.03 -4.45
C VAL A 63 -12.16 3.91 -3.40
N ARG A 64 -13.13 2.98 -3.45
CA ARG A 64 -13.24 1.85 -2.49
C ARG A 64 -12.95 0.48 -3.11
N ALA A 65 -12.48 0.45 -4.36
CA ALA A 65 -12.15 -0.78 -5.09
C ALA A 65 -10.72 -0.71 -5.64
N VAL A 66 -9.92 -1.75 -5.36
CA VAL A 66 -8.55 -1.90 -5.86
C VAL A 66 -8.53 -2.70 -7.18
N PRO A 67 -7.52 -2.51 -8.06
CA PRO A 67 -6.50 -1.46 -8.02
C PRO A 67 -7.08 -0.06 -8.23
N ILE A 68 -6.47 0.97 -7.63
CA ILE A 68 -6.93 2.37 -7.74
C ILE A 68 -6.38 2.98 -9.05
N THR A 69 -7.01 2.61 -10.17
CA THR A 69 -6.57 3.05 -11.51
C THR A 69 -6.93 4.52 -11.76
N PRO A 70 -6.22 5.22 -12.67
CA PRO A 70 -6.57 6.59 -13.05
C PRO A 70 -8.04 6.74 -13.51
N SER A 71 -8.58 5.75 -14.23
CA SER A 71 -9.98 5.73 -14.64
C SER A 71 -10.96 5.71 -13.47
N ARG A 72 -10.67 4.93 -12.42
CA ARG A 72 -11.50 4.87 -11.20
C ARG A 72 -11.42 6.15 -10.40
N VAL A 73 -10.25 6.80 -10.37
CA VAL A 73 -10.09 8.12 -9.75
C VAL A 73 -10.91 9.18 -10.50
N LEU A 74 -10.80 9.21 -11.84
CA LEU A 74 -11.59 10.14 -12.67
C LEU A 74 -13.10 9.89 -12.55
N GLU A 75 -13.54 8.64 -12.45
CA GLU A 75 -14.94 8.32 -12.20
C GLU A 75 -15.39 8.82 -10.82
N ALA A 76 -14.58 8.62 -9.78
CA ALA A 76 -14.89 9.07 -8.43
C ALA A 76 -14.94 10.60 -8.29
N LEU A 77 -14.21 11.35 -9.12
CA LEU A 77 -14.25 12.83 -9.16
C LEU A 77 -15.50 13.40 -9.85
N ARG A 78 -16.22 12.60 -10.63
CA ARG A 78 -17.43 13.03 -11.35
C ARG A 78 -18.71 12.82 -10.56
N ARG A 79 -18.62 12.19 -9.39
CA ARG A 79 -19.73 11.95 -8.47
C ARG A 79 -19.83 13.10 -7.47
#